data_AF-A0A314ZS11-F1
#
_entry.id   AF-A0A314ZS11-F1
#
_cell.length_a   1.000
_cell.length_b   1.000
_cell.length_c   1.000
_cell.angle_alpha   90.00
_cell.angle_beta   90.00
_cell.angle_gamma   90.00
#
_symmetry.space_group_name_H-M   'P 1'
#
loop_
_entity.id
_entity.type
_entity.pdbx_description
1 polymer ?
#
loop_
_entity_poly.entity_id
_entity_poly.type
_entity_poly.pdbx_seq_one_letter_code
_entity_poly.pdbx_strand_id
1 'polypeptide(L)'
;MAHKIKKILSGILEKLKPEKAGIRSKSTICENLQEDLKGKRYLLVLDDVWNDDPQKWDNLISCLLSVKDTQGSTIIVTTRSVTVASIVQTLPRCDLEKLSDQQCWLILKDRAFPDGSAPLDLDEAQDRIGRDIAKKCAGVPLVAKVSIRVARRVHFLTTYRSGNNRN
;
A
#
# COMPACT_ATOMS: atom_id res chain seq x y z
N MET A 1 2.65 -10.37 -24.43
CA MET A 1 2.00 -9.24 -23.71
C MET A 1 0.63 -9.58 -23.08
N ALA A 2 -0.20 -10.48 -23.64
CA ALA A 2 -1.42 -11.03 -22.98
C ALA A 2 -1.15 -11.85 -21.70
N HIS A 3 0.11 -12.22 -21.47
CA HIS A 3 0.56 -13.08 -20.37
C HIS A 3 0.33 -12.48 -18.97
N LYS A 4 0.30 -11.14 -18.84
CA LYS A 4 0.21 -10.48 -17.52
C LYS A 4 -1.22 -10.48 -16.96
N ILE A 5 -2.24 -10.24 -17.80
CA ILE A 5 -3.66 -10.26 -17.40
C ILE A 5 -4.07 -11.66 -16.97
N LYS A 6 -3.73 -12.66 -17.78
CA LYS A 6 -4.01 -14.06 -17.47
C LYS A 6 -3.37 -14.47 -16.14
N LYS A 7 -2.15 -14.01 -15.86
CA LYS A 7 -1.46 -14.29 -14.58
C LYS A 7 -2.21 -13.69 -13.38
N ILE A 8 -2.78 -12.49 -13.52
CA ILE A 8 -3.61 -11.87 -12.47
C ILE A 8 -4.87 -12.72 -12.23
N LEU A 9 -5.63 -13.02 -13.29
CA LEU A 9 -6.86 -13.81 -13.17
C LEU A 9 -6.60 -15.22 -12.62
N SER A 10 -5.53 -15.88 -13.09
CA SER A 10 -5.10 -17.18 -12.56
C SER A 10 -4.75 -17.09 -11.08
N GLY A 11 -4.00 -16.06 -10.67
CA GLY A 11 -3.64 -15.85 -9.27
C GLY A 11 -4.84 -15.58 -8.36
N ILE A 12 -5.88 -14.89 -8.87
CA ILE A 12 -7.15 -14.74 -8.14
C ILE A 12 -7.83 -16.10 -7.99
N LEU A 13 -7.94 -16.86 -9.09
CA LEU A 13 -8.60 -18.17 -9.08
C LEU A 13 -7.87 -19.15 -8.16
N GLU A 14 -6.55 -19.23 -8.22
CA GLU A 14 -5.73 -20.10 -7.37
C GLU A 14 -5.89 -19.78 -5.88
N LYS A 15 -6.08 -18.50 -5.52
CA LYS A 15 -6.38 -18.12 -4.14
C LYS A 15 -7.78 -18.52 -3.67
N LEU A 16 -8.76 -18.54 -4.58
CA LEU A 16 -10.13 -18.94 -4.27
C LEU A 16 -10.32 -20.46 -4.31
N LYS A 17 -9.59 -21.12 -5.20
CA LYS A 17 -9.69 -22.53 -5.59
C LYS A 17 -8.30 -23.08 -5.91
N PRO A 18 -7.51 -23.46 -4.90
CA PRO A 18 -6.17 -24.01 -5.11
C PRO A 18 -6.15 -25.26 -6.01
N GLU A 19 -7.24 -26.04 -6.01
CA GLU A 19 -7.41 -27.23 -6.83
C GLU A 19 -7.57 -26.92 -8.34
N LYS A 20 -7.93 -25.68 -8.68
CA LYS A 20 -8.02 -25.20 -10.06
C LYS A 20 -6.69 -24.59 -10.55
N ALA A 21 -5.60 -24.78 -9.81
CA ALA A 21 -4.28 -24.33 -10.21
C ALA A 21 -3.84 -24.96 -11.54
N GLY A 22 -3.26 -24.15 -12.42
CA GLY A 22 -2.73 -24.61 -13.71
C GLY A 22 -3.70 -24.57 -14.89
N ILE A 23 -4.94 -24.10 -14.72
CA ILE A 23 -5.85 -23.82 -15.85
C ILE A 23 -5.19 -22.83 -16.81
N ARG A 24 -5.10 -23.20 -18.09
CA ARG A 24 -4.38 -22.41 -19.11
C ARG A 24 -5.27 -21.53 -19.98
N SER A 25 -6.56 -21.80 -20.09
CA SER A 25 -7.44 -20.97 -20.92
C SER A 25 -7.94 -19.75 -20.14
N LYS A 26 -7.88 -18.55 -20.74
CA LYS A 26 -8.46 -17.33 -20.15
C LYS A 26 -9.97 -17.48 -19.97
N SER A 27 -10.69 -18.05 -20.95
CA SER A 27 -12.14 -18.23 -20.88
C SER A 27 -12.53 -19.08 -19.68
N THR A 28 -11.88 -20.22 -19.51
CA THR A 28 -12.12 -21.15 -18.40
C THR A 28 -11.80 -20.49 -17.06
N ILE A 29 -10.70 -19.72 -16.95
CA ILE A 29 -10.42 -18.96 -15.72
C ILE A 29 -11.57 -18.00 -15.41
N CYS A 30 -12.08 -17.28 -16.41
CA CYS A 30 -13.18 -16.35 -16.24
C CYS A 30 -14.49 -17.01 -15.86
N GLU A 31 -14.87 -18.11 -16.51
CA GLU A 31 -16.05 -18.89 -16.17
C GLU A 31 -16.01 -19.37 -14.72
N ASN A 32 -14.86 -19.91 -14.29
CA ASN A 32 -14.69 -20.38 -12.92
C ASN A 32 -14.76 -19.23 -11.91
N LEU A 33 -14.09 -18.09 -12.19
CA LEU A 33 -14.19 -16.91 -11.35
C LEU A 33 -15.63 -16.39 -11.27
N GLN A 34 -16.36 -16.41 -12.38
CA GLN A 34 -17.75 -15.97 -12.42
C GLN A 34 -18.66 -16.86 -11.59
N GLU A 35 -18.53 -18.18 -11.71
CA GLU A 35 -19.28 -19.14 -10.89
C GLU A 35 -18.93 -18.98 -9.41
N ASP A 36 -17.64 -18.86 -9.09
CA ASP A 36 -17.18 -18.81 -7.71
C ASP A 36 -17.51 -17.49 -7.01
N LEU A 37 -17.59 -16.38 -7.74
CA LEU A 37 -17.93 -15.05 -7.21
C LEU A 37 -19.42 -14.72 -7.30
N LYS A 38 -20.20 -15.49 -8.06
CA LYS A 38 -21.64 -15.24 -8.25
C LYS A 38 -22.38 -15.20 -6.91
N GLY A 39 -23.19 -14.17 -6.71
CA GLY A 39 -24.00 -14.01 -5.50
C GLY A 39 -23.21 -13.68 -4.24
N LYS A 40 -21.89 -13.43 -4.35
CA LYS A 40 -21.03 -13.09 -3.23
C LYS A 40 -20.67 -11.62 -3.24
N ARG A 41 -20.59 -11.04 -2.04
CA ARG A 41 -19.96 -9.74 -1.81
C ARG A 41 -18.45 -9.93 -1.64
N TYR A 42 -17.65 -9.21 -2.41
CA TYR A 42 -16.19 -9.29 -2.35
C TYR A 42 -15.51 -7.93 -2.45
N LEU A 43 -14.31 -7.85 -1.87
CA LEU A 43 -13.39 -6.73 -2.05
C LEU A 43 -12.13 -7.24 -2.74
N LEU A 44 -11.85 -6.73 -3.94
CA LEU A 44 -10.62 -7.05 -4.68
C LEU A 44 -9.68 -5.85 -4.67
N VAL A 45 -8.45 -6.04 -4.21
CA VAL A 45 -7.42 -4.99 -4.23
C VAL A 45 -6.35 -5.35 -5.26
N LEU A 46 -6.21 -4.52 -6.29
CA LEU A 46 -5.17 -4.61 -7.30
C LEU A 46 -4.08 -3.59 -6.97
N ASP A 47 -3.00 -4.06 -6.36
CA ASP A 47 -1.92 -3.22 -5.87
C ASP A 47 -0.85 -2.94 -6.94
N ASP A 48 -0.31 -1.72 -6.97
CA ASP A 48 0.78 -1.23 -7.86
C ASP A 48 0.54 -1.57 -9.35
N VAL A 49 -0.57 -1.06 -9.91
CA VAL A 49 -0.90 -1.25 -11.34
C VAL A 49 -0.20 -0.19 -12.21
N TRP A 50 0.48 -0.62 -13.27
CA TRP A 50 1.28 0.23 -14.16
C TRP A 50 0.87 0.21 -15.64
N ASN A 51 -0.06 -0.66 -16.02
CA ASN A 51 -0.43 -0.82 -17.42
C ASN A 51 -1.41 0.26 -17.85
N ASP A 52 -0.97 1.13 -18.75
CA ASP A 52 -1.70 2.27 -19.32
C ASP A 52 -2.41 1.94 -20.65
N ASP A 53 -2.42 0.66 -21.04
CA ASP A 53 -3.14 0.17 -22.21
C ASP A 53 -4.62 -0.10 -21.83
N PRO A 54 -5.59 0.70 -22.33
CA PRO A 54 -7.00 0.54 -21.97
C PRO A 54 -7.59 -0.79 -22.41
N GLN A 55 -7.20 -1.30 -23.59
CA GLN A 55 -7.71 -2.60 -24.07
C GLN A 55 -7.29 -3.74 -23.14
N LYS A 56 -6.11 -3.65 -22.56
CA LYS A 56 -5.65 -4.63 -21.56
C LYS A 56 -6.45 -4.52 -20.24
N TRP A 57 -6.81 -3.31 -19.83
CA TRP A 57 -7.67 -3.10 -18.68
C TRP A 57 -9.07 -3.66 -18.92
N ASP A 58 -9.70 -3.34 -20.05
CA ASP A 58 -11.00 -3.86 -20.44
C ASP A 58 -11.00 -5.39 -20.49
N ASN A 59 -9.92 -5.98 -21.00
CA ASN A 59 -9.74 -7.43 -21.04
C ASN A 59 -9.65 -8.10 -19.67
N LEU A 60 -9.16 -7.40 -18.65
CA LEU A 60 -9.09 -7.87 -17.27
C LEU A 60 -10.44 -7.70 -16.57
N ILE A 61 -11.02 -6.50 -16.68
CA ILE A 61 -12.23 -6.11 -15.97
C ILE A 61 -13.49 -6.73 -16.56
N SER A 62 -13.58 -6.95 -17.88
CA SER A 62 -14.71 -7.65 -18.52
C SER A 62 -14.99 -9.02 -17.89
N CYS A 63 -13.94 -9.74 -17.50
CA CYS A 63 -14.04 -11.02 -16.80
C CYS A 63 -14.77 -10.88 -15.45
N LEU A 64 -14.45 -9.83 -14.69
CA LEU A 64 -14.94 -9.56 -13.33
C LEU A 64 -16.28 -8.81 -13.30
N LEU A 65 -16.57 -7.97 -14.30
CA LEU A 65 -17.87 -7.30 -14.43
C LEU A 65 -18.97 -8.23 -14.95
N SER A 66 -18.60 -9.32 -15.61
CA SER A 66 -19.56 -10.33 -16.08
C SER A 66 -20.11 -11.21 -14.95
N VAL A 67 -19.58 -11.09 -13.73
CA VAL A 67 -20.09 -11.79 -12.54
C VAL A 67 -21.45 -11.24 -12.17
N LYS A 68 -22.45 -12.13 -12.03
CA LYS A 68 -23.82 -11.75 -11.66
C LYS A 68 -23.97 -11.64 -10.14
N ASP A 69 -24.95 -10.84 -9.72
CA ASP A 69 -25.38 -10.69 -8.33
C ASP A 69 -24.25 -10.22 -7.38
N THR A 70 -23.51 -9.19 -7.80
CA THR A 70 -22.32 -8.65 -7.11
C THR A 70 -22.62 -7.39 -6.29
N GLN A 71 -23.86 -7.24 -5.82
CA GLN A 71 -24.30 -6.04 -5.11
C GLN A 71 -23.46 -5.77 -3.84
N GLY A 72 -22.78 -4.63 -3.84
CA GLY A 72 -21.87 -4.21 -2.76
C GLY A 72 -20.45 -4.77 -2.85
N SER A 73 -20.10 -5.46 -3.95
CA SER A 73 -18.71 -5.80 -4.25
C SER A 73 -17.94 -4.57 -4.73
N THR A 74 -16.64 -4.51 -4.48
CA THR A 74 -15.80 -3.36 -4.85
C THR A 74 -14.43 -3.83 -5.32
N ILE A 75 -13.89 -3.13 -6.33
CA ILE A 75 -12.50 -3.31 -6.79
C ILE A 75 -11.76 -2.01 -6.47
N ILE A 76 -10.69 -2.11 -5.70
CA ILE A 76 -9.77 -1.01 -5.40
C ILE A 76 -8.51 -1.22 -6.23
N VAL A 77 -8.08 -0.18 -6.93
CA VAL A 77 -6.82 -0.17 -7.68
C VAL A 77 -5.89 0.86 -7.04
N THR A 78 -4.67 0.46 -6.72
CA THR A 78 -3.61 1.42 -6.34
C THR A 78 -2.63 1.56 -7.50
N THR A 79 -2.23 2.80 -7.78
CA THR A 79 -1.26 3.10 -8.84
C THR A 79 -0.52 4.39 -8.53
N ARG A 80 0.72 4.48 -9.04
CA ARG A 80 1.52 5.70 -9.03
C ARG A 80 1.33 6.55 -10.30
N SER A 81 0.61 6.03 -11.29
CA SER A 81 0.40 6.68 -12.59
C SER A 81 -0.98 7.32 -12.65
N VAL A 82 -1.00 8.64 -12.83
CA VAL A 82 -2.23 9.42 -13.05
C VAL A 82 -2.95 8.96 -14.32
N THR A 83 -2.21 8.57 -15.36
CA THR A 83 -2.76 8.03 -16.61
C THR A 83 -3.50 6.72 -16.36
N VAL A 84 -2.87 5.78 -15.64
CA VAL A 84 -3.50 4.51 -15.27
C VAL A 84 -4.73 4.78 -14.41
N ALA A 85 -4.63 5.66 -13.41
CA ALA A 85 -5.75 6.01 -12.55
C ALA A 85 -6.95 6.52 -13.37
N SER A 86 -6.70 7.34 -14.39
CA SER A 86 -7.75 7.89 -15.26
C SER A 86 -8.40 6.82 -16.14
N ILE A 87 -7.63 5.82 -16.61
CA ILE A 87 -8.16 4.70 -17.40
C ILE A 87 -9.07 3.79 -16.56
N VAL A 88 -8.70 3.55 -15.29
CA VAL A 88 -9.43 2.62 -14.42
C VAL A 88 -10.57 3.27 -13.64
N GLN A 89 -10.72 4.59 -13.74
CA GLN A 89 -11.61 5.37 -12.89
C GLN A 89 -13.09 5.09 -13.21
N THR A 90 -13.79 4.47 -12.25
CA THR A 90 -15.26 4.31 -12.29
C THR A 90 -15.97 5.09 -11.19
N LEU A 91 -15.23 5.54 -10.17
CA LEU A 91 -15.67 6.34 -9.03
C LEU A 91 -14.72 7.53 -8.86
N PRO A 92 -15.05 8.53 -8.01
CA PRO A 92 -14.11 9.60 -7.69
C PRO A 92 -12.74 9.07 -7.26
N ARG A 93 -11.68 9.61 -7.85
CA ARG A 93 -10.29 9.20 -7.57
C ARG A 93 -9.89 9.64 -6.16
N CYS A 94 -9.29 8.74 -5.40
CA CYS A 94 -8.66 9.05 -4.11
C CYS A 94 -7.19 9.37 -4.32
N ASP A 95 -6.84 10.65 -4.47
CA ASP A 95 -5.45 11.08 -4.51
C ASP A 95 -4.86 11.11 -3.11
N LEU A 96 -3.76 10.37 -2.91
CA LEU A 96 -3.06 10.40 -1.64
C LEU A 96 -2.24 11.68 -1.52
N GLU A 97 -2.59 12.51 -0.55
CA GLU A 97 -1.86 13.73 -0.24
C GLU A 97 -0.55 13.44 0.50
N LYS A 98 0.37 14.41 0.43
CA LYS A 98 1.59 14.40 1.24
C LYS A 98 1.23 14.62 2.70
N LEU A 99 2.02 14.01 3.58
CA LEU A 99 1.93 14.32 5.01
C LEU A 99 2.48 15.72 5.31
N SER A 100 1.91 16.36 6.31
CA SER A 100 2.51 17.54 6.94
C SER A 100 3.81 17.17 7.66
N ASP A 101 4.68 18.17 7.86
CA ASP A 101 5.91 18.01 8.65
C ASP A 101 5.61 17.47 10.06
N GLN A 102 4.50 17.90 10.67
CA GLN A 102 4.06 17.41 11.97
C GLN A 102 3.69 15.93 11.93
N GLN A 103 2.99 15.46 10.89
CA GLN A 103 2.67 14.04 10.74
C GLN A 103 3.94 13.21 10.45
N CYS A 104 4.88 13.72 9.65
CA CYS A 104 6.19 13.09 9.50
C CYS A 104 6.94 13.01 10.83
N TRP A 105 6.87 14.05 11.67
CA TRP A 105 7.45 14.04 13.01
C TRP A 105 6.83 12.97 13.90
N LEU A 106 5.51 12.82 13.90
CA LEU A 106 4.82 11.76 14.66
C LEU A 106 5.30 10.36 14.24
N ILE A 107 5.47 10.11 12.93
CA ILE A 107 6.03 8.83 12.43
C ILE A 107 7.46 8.62 12.92
N LEU A 108 8.29 9.67 12.91
CA LEU A 108 9.67 9.60 13.41
C LEU A 108 9.69 9.30 14.90
N LYS A 109 8.88 9.99 15.70
CA LYS A 109 8.79 9.83 17.16
C LYS A 109 8.32 8.41 17.52
N ASP A 110 7.22 7.95 16.94
CA ASP A 110 6.71 6.59 17.11
C ASP A 110 7.79 5.54 16.80
N ARG A 111 8.50 5.72 15.69
CA ARG A 111 9.52 4.76 15.27
C ARG A 111 10.82 4.85 16.08
N ALA A 112 11.10 5.99 16.72
CA ALA A 112 12.22 6.18 17.63
C ALA A 112 11.97 5.48 18.98
N PHE A 113 10.71 5.38 19.41
CA PHE A 113 10.28 4.83 20.70
C PHE A 113 9.14 3.81 20.53
N PRO A 114 9.41 2.64 19.91
CA PRO A 114 8.38 1.69 19.50
C PRO A 114 7.65 0.99 20.67
N ASP A 115 8.20 1.05 21.87
CA ASP A 115 7.62 0.56 23.12
C ASP A 115 6.84 1.65 23.88
N GLY A 116 6.66 2.84 23.27
CA GLY A 116 6.03 3.98 23.94
C GLY A 116 6.89 4.59 25.04
N SER A 117 8.18 4.19 25.16
CA SER A 117 9.14 4.73 26.12
C SER A 117 9.57 6.18 25.82
N ALA A 118 8.90 6.85 24.88
CA ALA A 118 9.19 8.23 24.57
C ALA A 118 9.03 9.04 25.86
N PRO A 119 10.08 9.71 26.34
CA PRO A 119 9.96 10.61 27.47
C PRO A 119 8.82 11.61 27.23
N LEU A 120 8.05 11.92 28.28
CA LEU A 120 7.02 12.97 28.23
C LEU A 120 7.64 14.29 27.73
N ASP A 121 8.87 14.56 28.18
CA ASP A 121 9.73 15.64 27.74
C ASP A 121 10.95 15.06 27.03
N LEU A 122 10.90 14.99 25.70
CA LEU A 122 12.13 14.79 24.92
C LEU A 122 13.06 15.98 25.20
N ASP A 123 14.36 15.71 25.29
CA ASP A 123 15.37 16.77 25.31
C ASP A 123 15.10 17.74 24.14
N GLU A 124 15.08 19.05 24.41
CA GLU A 124 14.70 20.06 23.41
C GLU A 124 15.54 19.94 22.14
N ALA A 125 16.82 19.55 22.27
CA ALA A 125 17.69 19.33 21.13
C ALA A 125 17.25 18.14 20.27
N GLN A 126 16.76 17.05 20.90
CA GLN A 126 16.26 15.87 20.20
C GLN A 126 14.95 16.15 19.46
N ASP A 127 14.02 16.89 20.07
CA ASP A 127 12.77 17.31 19.42
C ASP A 127 13.07 18.23 18.21
N ARG A 128 13.98 19.21 18.37
CA ARG A 128 14.44 20.08 17.27
C ARG A 128 15.05 19.28 16.11
N ILE A 129 15.98 18.37 16.39
CA ILE A 129 16.59 17.52 15.36
C ILE A 129 15.53 16.65 14.67
N GLY A 130 14.61 16.07 15.45
CA GLY A 130 13.52 15.25 14.93
C GLY A 130 12.61 15.99 13.97
N ARG A 131 12.24 17.24 14.30
CA ARG A 131 11.45 18.13 13.44
C ARG A 131 12.20 18.55 12.19
N ASP A 132 13.51 18.80 12.29
CA ASP A 132 14.32 19.15 11.11
C ASP A 132 14.48 17.96 10.15
N ILE A 133 14.57 16.73 10.68
CA ILE A 133 14.47 15.51 9.87
C ILE A 133 13.07 15.39 9.24
N ALA A 134 12.01 15.69 9.99
CA ALA A 134 10.63 15.63 9.49
C ALA A 134 10.42 16.55 8.28
N LYS A 135 10.90 17.80 8.34
CA LYS A 135 10.89 18.73 7.21
C LYS A 135 11.61 18.16 5.99
N LYS A 136 12.76 17.52 6.19
CA LYS A 136 13.52 16.87 5.11
C LYS A 136 12.81 15.66 4.51
N CYS A 137 11.79 15.11 5.17
CA CYS A 137 11.00 14.01 4.60
C CYS A 137 10.03 14.46 3.50
N ALA A 138 9.79 15.78 3.36
CA ALA A 138 8.95 16.36 2.31
C ALA A 138 7.57 15.69 2.20
N GLY A 139 7.00 15.29 3.33
CA GLY A 139 5.70 14.64 3.43
C GLY A 139 5.64 13.19 2.96
N VAL A 140 6.78 12.55 2.66
CA VAL A 140 6.84 11.14 2.23
C VAL A 140 6.94 10.23 3.47
N PRO A 141 5.88 9.44 3.81
CA PRO A 141 5.88 8.62 5.02
C PRO A 141 7.03 7.60 5.07
N LEU A 142 7.39 7.05 3.91
CA LEU A 142 8.47 6.06 3.80
C LEU A 142 9.83 6.67 4.15
N VAL A 143 10.10 7.92 3.74
CA VAL A 143 11.34 8.63 4.08
C VAL A 143 11.42 8.83 5.58
N ALA A 144 10.34 9.30 6.22
CA ALA A 144 10.29 9.43 7.69
C ALA A 144 10.63 8.10 8.38
N LYS A 145 10.01 7.00 7.97
CA LYS A 145 10.25 5.67 8.55
C LYS A 145 11.70 5.18 8.40
N VAL A 146 12.38 5.55 7.32
CA VAL A 146 13.77 5.14 7.05
C VAL A 146 14.79 6.07 7.73
N SER A 147 14.57 7.38 7.69
CA SER A 147 15.49 8.39 8.25
C SER A 147 15.79 8.15 9.73
N ILE A 148 14.77 7.83 10.53
CA ILE A 148 14.97 7.55 11.96
C ILE A 148 15.69 6.23 12.22
N ARG A 149 15.52 5.21 11.37
CA ARG A 149 16.27 3.95 11.50
C ARG A 149 17.77 4.20 11.36
N VAL A 150 18.15 5.08 10.43
CA VAL A 150 19.54 5.50 10.23
C VAL A 150 20.00 6.35 11.41
N ALA A 151 19.21 7.34 11.84
CA ALA A 151 19.56 8.21 12.97
C ALA A 151 19.76 7.45 14.31
N ARG A 152 18.96 6.42 14.58
CA ARG A 152 19.13 5.51 15.74
C ARG A 152 20.50 4.83 15.75
N ARG A 153 21.05 4.51 14.58
CA ARG A 153 22.33 3.82 14.43
C ARG A 153 23.52 4.77 14.53
N VAL A 154 23.34 6.05 14.23
CA VAL A 154 24.41 7.04 14.16
C VAL A 154 24.52 7.90 15.43
N HIS A 155 23.42 8.23 16.12
CA HIS A 155 23.55 9.09 17.31
C HIS A 155 22.36 9.18 18.29
N PHE A 156 21.16 8.74 17.93
CA PHE A 156 19.97 9.11 18.72
C PHE A 156 19.88 8.45 20.12
N LEU A 157 20.64 7.38 20.38
CA LEU A 157 20.66 6.67 21.67
C LEU A 157 21.99 6.82 22.44
N THR A 158 23.04 7.39 21.86
CA THR A 158 24.34 7.48 22.53
C THR A 158 24.36 8.51 23.66
N THR A 159 23.52 9.54 23.60
CA THR A 159 23.36 10.51 24.70
C THR A 159 22.44 10.04 25.82
N TYR A 160 21.48 9.13 25.55
CA TYR A 160 20.60 8.58 26.60
C TYR A 160 21.36 7.64 27.56
N ARG A 161 22.29 6.83 27.04
CA ARG A 161 23.04 5.86 27.85
C ARG A 161 24.12 6.48 28.75
N SER A 162 24.58 7.68 28.44
CA SER A 162 25.56 8.41 29.27
C SER A 162 24.91 9.26 30.37
N GLY A 163 23.62 9.57 30.29
CA GLY A 163 22.88 10.30 31.32
C GLY A 163 22.41 9.45 32.49
N ASN A 164 22.23 8.13 32.29
CA ASN A 164 21.68 7.22 33.30
C ASN A 164 22.74 6.45 34.12
N ASN A 165 24.03 6.78 33.96
CA ASN A 165 25.17 6.17 34.66
C ASN A 165 25.88 7.14 35.62
N ARG A 166 25.19 8.18 36.09
CA ARG A 166 25.70 9.14 37.09
C ARG A 166 24.86 9.18 38.37
N ASN A 167 24.44 8.01 38.86
CA ASN A 167 24.02 7.82 40.24
C ASN A 167 24.79 6.63 40.82
#